data_AF-F0G3H6-F1
#
_entry.id   AF-F0G3H6-F1
#
_cell.length_a   1.000
_cell.length_b   1.000
_cell.length_c   1.000
_cell.angle_alpha   90.00
_cell.angle_beta   90.00
_cell.angle_gamma   90.00
#
_symmetry.space_group_name_H-M   'P 1'
#
loop_
_entity.id
_entity.type
_entity.pdbx_description
1 polymer ?
#
loop_
_entity_poly.entity_id
_entity_poly.type
_entity_poly.pdbx_seq_one_letter_code
_entity_poly.pdbx_strand_id
1 'polypeptide(L)'
;MGVALACLWLAGSVHAQDRPPAAGTPAAAPTRPICVDAEVDGKRALSYDCLSAQLKPLPTPEGAASRTAAEGLATAPSSRVGTFNLSTERNRFGSNWGKSVTPQRPAPPVAVPPK
;
A
#
# COMPACT_ATOMS: atom_id res chain seq x y z
N MET A 1 -26.52 61.15 -9.85
CA MET A 1 -26.93 60.56 -8.55
C MET A 1 -27.21 59.09 -8.79
N GLY A 2 -26.52 58.08 -8.30
CA GLY A 2 -25.36 57.92 -7.45
C GLY A 2 -24.97 56.43 -7.56
N VAL A 3 -23.67 56.16 -7.49
CA VAL A 3 -23.03 54.85 -7.68
C VAL A 3 -23.32 53.92 -6.50
N ALA A 4 -23.54 52.62 -6.74
CA ALA A 4 -23.26 51.57 -5.77
C ALA A 4 -22.91 50.25 -6.48
N LEU A 5 -21.63 50.14 -6.86
CA LEU A 5 -20.96 48.87 -7.13
C LEU A 5 -20.86 48.10 -5.81
N ALA A 6 -21.51 46.95 -5.68
CA ALA A 6 -21.30 46.02 -4.58
C ALA A 6 -20.41 44.87 -5.04
N CYS A 7 -19.10 45.08 -4.99
CA CYS A 7 -18.10 44.01 -5.15
C CYS A 7 -18.04 43.19 -3.85
N LEU A 8 -18.85 42.12 -3.74
CA LEU A 8 -18.63 41.09 -2.73
C LEU A 8 -17.46 40.19 -3.15
N TRP A 9 -16.29 40.49 -2.59
CA TRP A 9 -15.13 39.61 -2.56
C TRP A 9 -15.46 38.34 -1.76
N LEU A 10 -15.72 37.23 -2.44
CA LEU A 10 -15.56 35.90 -1.82
C LEU A 10 -14.09 35.51 -1.88
N ALA A 11 -13.42 35.65 -0.74
CA ALA A 11 -12.10 35.10 -0.50
C ALA A 11 -12.11 33.58 -0.71
N GLY A 12 -11.36 33.10 -1.70
CA GLY A 12 -11.12 31.67 -1.89
C GLY A 12 -10.18 31.14 -0.81
N SER A 13 -10.61 30.10 -0.11
CA SER A 13 -9.77 29.33 0.80
C SER A 13 -8.73 28.54 -0.02
N VAL A 14 -7.54 29.11 -0.22
CA VAL A 14 -6.37 28.36 -0.71
C VAL A 14 -5.93 27.42 0.41
N HIS A 15 -6.27 26.14 0.30
CA HIS A 15 -5.59 25.10 1.05
C HIS A 15 -4.19 24.93 0.42
N ALA A 16 -3.16 25.40 1.13
CA ALA A 16 -1.79 24.99 0.86
C ALA A 16 -1.68 23.49 1.12
N GLN A 17 -1.62 22.69 0.05
CA GLN A 17 -1.27 21.28 0.13
C GLN A 17 0.25 21.23 0.33
N ASP A 18 0.68 20.87 1.53
CA ASP A 18 2.07 20.51 1.82
C ASP A 18 2.44 19.33 0.91
N ARG A 19 3.19 19.63 -0.16
CA ARG A 19 3.70 18.62 -1.08
C ARG A 19 4.93 18.01 -0.41
N PRO A 20 4.92 16.73 0.00
CA PRO A 20 6.13 16.10 0.50
C PRO A 20 7.20 16.17 -0.60
N PRO A 21 8.49 16.30 -0.23
CA PRO A 21 9.57 16.41 -1.19
C PRO A 21 9.52 15.20 -2.14
N ALA A 22 9.55 15.50 -3.45
CA ALA A 22 9.65 14.47 -4.47
C ALA A 22 10.86 13.59 -4.15
N ALA A 23 10.59 12.30 -3.91
CA ALA A 23 11.62 11.31 -3.67
C ALA A 23 12.49 11.16 -4.93
N GLY A 24 13.79 11.36 -4.75
CA GLY A 24 14.85 10.74 -5.53
C GLY A 24 15.00 11.20 -6.98
N THR A 25 16.16 11.79 -7.29
CA THR A 25 16.74 11.74 -8.63
C THR A 25 16.74 10.27 -9.09
N PRO A 26 16.25 9.93 -10.29
CA PRO A 26 16.30 8.55 -10.77
C PRO A 26 17.77 8.11 -10.81
N ALA A 27 18.09 7.08 -10.02
CA ALA A 27 19.40 6.45 -10.08
C ALA A 27 19.63 5.95 -11.51
N ALA A 28 20.80 6.26 -12.07
CA ALA A 28 21.20 5.79 -13.39
C ALA A 28 21.04 4.26 -13.44
N ALA A 29 20.36 3.77 -14.47
CA ALA A 29 20.21 2.33 -14.65
C ALA A 29 21.60 1.67 -14.75
N PRO A 30 21.81 0.52 -14.09
CA PRO A 30 23.10 -0.15 -14.15
C PRO A 30 23.41 -0.56 -15.60
N THR A 31 24.52 -0.04 -16.13
CA THR A 31 25.01 -0.43 -17.46
C THR A 31 25.46 -1.89 -17.41
N ARG A 32 24.83 -2.74 -18.23
CA ARG A 32 25.22 -4.15 -18.36
C ARG A 32 26.55 -4.24 -19.13
N PRO A 33 27.51 -5.07 -18.69
CA PRO A 33 28.75 -5.27 -19.41
C PRO A 33 28.49 -5.99 -20.75
N ILE A 34 29.17 -5.55 -21.81
CA ILE A 34 29.15 -6.20 -23.13
C ILE A 34 30.12 -7.39 -23.09
N CYS A 35 29.63 -8.59 -23.41
CA CYS A 35 30.45 -9.81 -23.49
C CYS A 35 30.89 -10.07 -24.94
N VAL A 36 32.15 -10.46 -25.12
CA VAL A 36 32.73 -10.79 -26.42
C VAL A 36 33.44 -12.14 -26.30
N ASP A 37 33.05 -13.10 -27.13
CA ASP A 37 33.75 -14.38 -27.27
C ASP A 37 34.77 -14.29 -28.40
N ALA A 38 35.90 -14.97 -28.25
CA ALA A 38 36.93 -15.04 -29.28
C ALA A 38 37.06 -16.48 -29.79
N GLU A 39 37.47 -16.64 -31.05
CA GLU A 39 37.79 -17.94 -31.62
C GLU A 39 39.23 -17.93 -32.12
N VAL A 40 40.01 -18.94 -31.71
CA VAL A 40 41.41 -19.12 -32.10
C VAL A 40 41.58 -20.58 -32.50
N ASP A 41 42.10 -20.82 -33.71
CA ASP A 41 42.33 -22.17 -34.24
C ASP A 41 41.09 -23.09 -34.23
N GLY A 42 39.91 -22.53 -34.53
CA GLY A 42 38.64 -23.25 -34.52
C GLY A 42 38.14 -23.64 -33.11
N LYS A 43 38.80 -23.13 -32.05
CA LYS A 43 38.37 -23.31 -30.66
C LYS A 43 37.81 -22.00 -30.13
N ARG A 44 36.57 -22.03 -29.67
CA ARG A 44 35.90 -20.89 -29.05
C ARG A 44 36.34 -20.71 -27.61
N ALA A 45 36.91 -19.56 -27.29
CA ALA A 45 37.16 -19.09 -25.94
C ALA A 45 35.96 -18.23 -25.49
N LEU A 46 35.16 -18.78 -24.58
CA LEU A 46 34.01 -18.10 -23.99
C LEU A 46 34.45 -17.09 -22.91
N SER A 47 33.78 -15.95 -22.86
CA SER A 47 34.01 -14.90 -21.87
C SER A 47 33.32 -15.22 -20.52
N TYR A 48 33.77 -16.29 -19.86
CA TYR A 48 33.16 -16.78 -18.61
C TYR A 48 33.10 -15.73 -17.49
N ASP A 49 34.08 -14.82 -17.40
CA ASP A 49 34.06 -13.73 -16.41
C ASP A 49 32.91 -12.75 -16.66
N CYS A 50 32.67 -12.41 -17.93
CA CYS A 50 31.57 -11.53 -18.32
C CYS A 50 30.21 -12.21 -18.10
N LEU A 51 30.09 -13.49 -18.47
CA LEU A 51 28.88 -14.27 -18.21
C LEU A 51 28.59 -14.37 -16.71
N SER A 52 29.60 -14.63 -15.90
CA SER A 52 29.47 -14.69 -14.44
C SER A 52 29.01 -13.36 -13.84
N ALA A 53 29.50 -12.24 -14.38
CA ALA A 53 29.06 -10.90 -13.98
C ALA A 53 27.60 -10.61 -14.38
N GLN A 54 27.15 -11.05 -15.56
CA GLN A 54 25.76 -10.88 -15.99
C GLN A 54 24.77 -11.72 -15.20
N LEU A 55 25.18 -12.92 -14.77
CA LEU A 55 24.33 -13.83 -13.99
C LEU A 55 24.34 -13.53 -12.49
N LYS A 56 25.20 -12.61 -12.03
CA LYS A 56 25.30 -12.25 -10.62
C LYS A 56 23.96 -11.68 -10.14
N PRO A 57 23.31 -12.29 -9.13
CA PRO A 57 22.09 -11.74 -8.55
C PRO A 57 22.33 -10.32 -8.07
N LEU A 58 21.34 -9.44 -8.24
CA LEU A 58 21.38 -8.12 -7.62
C LEU A 58 21.56 -8.29 -6.11
N PRO A 59 22.41 -7.48 -5.45
CA PRO A 59 22.55 -7.54 -4.01
C PRO A 59 21.18 -7.29 -3.36
N THR A 60 20.70 -8.27 -2.59
CA THR A 60 19.53 -8.07 -1.75
C THR A 60 19.90 -6.98 -0.74
N PRO A 61 19.10 -5.91 -0.58
CA PRO A 61 19.41 -4.86 0.38
C PRO A 61 19.57 -5.45 1.78
N GLU A 62 20.72 -5.21 2.41
CA GLU A 62 20.99 -5.62 3.78
C GLU A 62 19.95 -4.98 4.71
N GLY A 63 19.20 -5.82 5.43
CA GLY A 63 18.11 -5.39 6.32
C GLY A 63 16.74 -5.98 5.95
N ALA A 64 16.57 -6.49 4.73
CA ALA A 64 15.47 -7.39 4.42
C ALA A 64 15.87 -8.81 4.87
N ALA A 65 15.89 -9.08 6.18
CA ALA A 65 15.74 -10.46 6.64
C ALA A 65 14.59 -11.07 5.83
N SER A 66 14.81 -12.23 5.22
CA SER A 66 13.91 -12.91 4.30
C SER A 66 12.55 -13.12 4.96
N ARG A 67 11.71 -12.08 4.98
CA ARG A 67 10.38 -12.15 5.57
C ARG A 67 9.66 -13.22 4.80
N THR A 68 9.24 -14.25 5.50
CA THR A 68 8.42 -15.27 4.88
C THR A 68 7.13 -14.61 4.39
N ALA A 69 6.50 -15.21 3.40
CA ALA A 69 5.19 -14.73 2.94
C ALA A 69 4.21 -14.64 4.14
N ALA A 70 4.32 -15.54 5.12
CA ALA A 70 3.53 -15.53 6.34
C ALA A 70 3.75 -14.26 7.19
N GLU A 71 4.99 -13.83 7.41
CA GLU A 71 5.28 -12.59 8.15
C GLU A 71 4.82 -11.33 7.42
N GLY A 72 4.90 -11.35 6.09
CA GLY A 72 4.31 -10.30 5.25
C GLY A 72 2.79 -10.21 5.43
N LEU A 73 2.09 -11.35 5.50
CA LEU A 73 0.64 -11.40 5.70
C LEU A 73 0.22 -11.08 7.14
N ALA A 74 1.02 -11.47 8.14
CA ALA A 74 0.73 -11.20 9.55
C ALA A 74 0.69 -9.69 9.87
N THR A 75 1.47 -8.91 9.14
CA THR A 75 1.52 -7.43 9.28
C THR A 75 0.71 -6.70 8.22
N ALA A 76 0.08 -7.42 7.28
CA ALA A 76 -0.70 -6.81 6.23
C ALA A 76 -2.03 -6.24 6.76
N PRO A 77 -2.58 -5.17 6.14
CA PRO A 77 -3.88 -4.63 6.53
C PRO A 77 -4.99 -5.68 6.41
N SER A 78 -5.93 -5.69 7.36
CA SER A 78 -7.01 -6.67 7.41
C SER A 78 -7.87 -6.74 6.14
N SER A 79 -8.02 -5.62 5.43
CA SER A 79 -8.71 -5.55 4.14
C SER A 79 -8.03 -6.35 3.02
N ARG A 80 -6.70 -6.54 3.08
CA ARG A 80 -5.93 -7.30 2.09
C ARG A 80 -5.92 -8.80 2.38
N VAL A 81 -5.88 -9.16 3.67
CA VAL A 81 -5.83 -10.58 4.10
C VAL A 81 -7.20 -11.22 4.28
N GLY A 82 -8.29 -10.43 4.17
CA GLY A 82 -9.65 -10.93 4.34
C GLY A 82 -10.00 -11.26 5.80
N THR A 83 -9.23 -10.74 6.76
CA THR A 83 -9.55 -10.86 8.19
C THR A 83 -10.54 -9.78 8.61
N PHE A 84 -11.03 -9.86 9.85
CA PHE A 84 -12.00 -8.91 10.38
C PHE A 84 -11.56 -7.46 10.20
N ASN A 85 -12.45 -6.63 9.68
CA ASN A 85 -12.28 -5.19 9.55
C ASN A 85 -13.58 -4.47 9.95
N LEU A 86 -13.50 -3.64 10.99
CA LEU A 86 -14.67 -2.93 11.51
C LEU A 86 -15.33 -2.02 10.48
N SER A 87 -14.54 -1.34 9.64
CA SER A 87 -15.06 -0.43 8.61
C SER A 87 -15.81 -1.20 7.52
N THR A 88 -15.25 -2.31 7.05
CA THR A 88 -15.92 -3.21 6.09
C THR A 88 -17.27 -3.67 6.64
N GLU A 89 -17.28 -4.04 7.92
CA GLU A 89 -18.45 -4.63 8.53
C GLU A 89 -19.55 -3.60 8.84
N ARG A 90 -19.16 -2.39 9.25
CA ARG A 90 -20.06 -1.23 9.32
C ARG A 90 -20.67 -0.89 7.97
N ASN A 91 -19.89 -0.96 6.89
CA ASN A 91 -20.41 -0.71 5.54
C ASN A 91 -21.37 -1.82 5.08
N ARG A 92 -21.05 -3.09 5.38
CA ARG A 92 -21.87 -4.24 5.01
C ARG A 92 -23.23 -4.25 5.71
N PHE A 93 -23.25 -3.99 7.01
CA PHE A 93 -24.47 -4.10 7.81
C PHE A 93 -25.20 -2.77 8.02
N GLY A 94 -24.52 -1.65 7.85
CA GLY A 94 -25.09 -0.32 8.07
C GLY A 94 -25.73 -0.21 9.46
N SER A 95 -27.00 0.22 9.48
CA SER A 95 -27.79 0.38 10.70
C SER A 95 -28.08 -0.93 11.46
N ASN A 96 -27.90 -2.09 10.81
CA ASN A 96 -28.13 -3.40 11.41
C ASN A 96 -26.91 -3.95 12.16
N TRP A 97 -25.78 -3.24 12.15
CA TRP A 97 -24.58 -3.66 12.88
C TRP A 97 -24.88 -3.84 14.38
N GLY A 98 -24.62 -5.04 14.91
CA GLY A 98 -24.89 -5.38 16.31
C GLY A 98 -26.37 -5.59 16.67
N LYS A 99 -27.29 -5.54 15.68
CA LYS A 99 -28.75 -5.71 15.89
C LYS A 99 -29.36 -6.82 15.04
N SER A 100 -28.58 -7.43 14.15
CA SER A 100 -29.08 -8.40 13.15
C SER A 100 -29.41 -9.78 13.71
N VAL A 101 -29.18 -10.03 15.00
CA VAL A 101 -29.43 -11.32 15.65
C VAL A 101 -30.37 -11.16 16.83
N THR A 102 -31.45 -11.94 16.83
CA THR A 102 -32.34 -12.07 17.99
C THR A 102 -31.71 -13.08 18.96
N PRO A 103 -31.43 -12.71 20.23
CA PRO A 103 -30.91 -13.65 21.20
C PRO A 103 -31.92 -14.77 21.46
N GLN A 104 -31.43 -16.01 21.61
CA GLN A 104 -32.28 -17.16 21.96
C GLN A 104 -32.86 -17.04 23.37
N ARG A 105 -32.21 -16.28 24.26
CA ARG A 105 -32.70 -16.04 25.61
C ARG A 105 -33.74 -14.91 25.59
N PRO A 106 -34.97 -15.15 26.09
CA PRO A 106 -35.93 -14.09 26.31
C PRO A 106 -35.37 -12.97 27.20
N ALA A 107 -35.84 -11.75 26.97
CA ALA A 107 -35.53 -10.63 27.84
C ALA A 107 -35.96 -10.95 29.28
N PRO A 108 -35.21 -10.48 30.30
CA PRO A 108 -35.65 -10.63 31.69
C PRO A 108 -37.03 -9.98 31.89
N PRO A 109 -37.88 -10.55 32.75
CA PRO A 109 -39.21 -10.00 33.00
C PRO A 109 -39.11 -8.59 33.58
N VAL A 110 -39.98 -7.68 33.12
CA VAL A 110 -40.08 -6.33 33.67
C VAL A 110 -40.93 -6.39 34.93
N ALA A 111 -40.38 -5.92 36.06
CA ALA A 111 -41.14 -5.79 37.30
C ALA A 111 -42.15 -4.64 37.15
N VAL A 112 -43.44 -4.96 37.17
CA VAL A 112 -44.52 -3.96 37.13
C VAL A 112 -45.00 -3.73 38.56
N PRO A 113 -44.99 -2.49 39.09
CA PRO A 113 -45.47 -2.23 40.44
C PRO A 113 -47.00 -2.43 40.53
N PRO A 114 -47.51 -2.86 41.70
CA PRO A 114 -48.95 -2.98 41.93
C PRO A 114 -49.64 -1.61 41.85
N LYS A 115 -50.89 -1.61 41.39
CA LYS A 115 -51.75 -0.41 41.24
C LYS A 115 -52.23 0.11 42.60
#